data_AF-A0A353TZA0-F1
#
_entry.id   AF-A0A353TZA0-F1
#
_cell.length_a   1.000
_cell.length_b   1.000
_cell.length_c   1.000
_cell.angle_alpha   90.00
_cell.angle_beta   90.00
_cell.angle_gamma   90.00
#
_symmetry.space_group_name_H-M   'P 1'
#
loop_
_entity.id
_entity.type
_entity.pdbx_description
1 polymer ?
#
loop_
_entity_poly.entity_id
_entity_poly.type
_entity_poly.pdbx_seq_one_letter_code
_entity_poly.pdbx_strand_id
1 'polypeptide(L)'
;MTNLKGLTYNLEEGKIIKTKLDPKQIIYEKKSEHITIAKIPMPDVREGSVIDFEYEIISDFLFNLQEWYFQKHLPVMYSEYRVAIPECFFYKPATFGYLGLGHETSSLPRTVRLTYIQKAEGVGVTEGRYEHEEKYQDKVSTFYASEVPAFKPERFLRAQKNYLSRIAFELEGTRFPDSGYKAYSSSWKDVLIFCPKGVSMERDK
;
A
#
# COMPACT_ATOMS: atom_id res chain seq x y z
N MET A 1 -2.78 11.07 5.83
CA MET A 1 -4.09 10.39 5.90
C MET A 1 -5.17 11.42 5.66
N THR A 2 -6.10 11.13 4.76
CA THR A 2 -7.23 11.98 4.37
C THR A 2 -8.53 11.17 4.43
N ASN A 3 -9.69 11.85 4.38
CA ASN A 3 -11.01 11.22 4.25
C ASN A 3 -11.40 10.19 5.33
N LEU A 4 -10.85 10.30 6.55
CA LEU A 4 -11.18 9.38 7.65
C LEU A 4 -12.63 9.53 8.09
N LYS A 5 -13.38 8.43 8.05
CA LYS A 5 -14.74 8.27 8.57
C LYS A 5 -14.78 7.06 9.49
N GLY A 6 -15.57 7.15 10.56
CA GLY A 6 -15.76 6.04 11.50
C GLY A 6 -17.16 6.04 12.08
N LEU A 7 -17.72 4.85 12.27
CA LEU A 7 -19.02 4.60 12.87
C LEU A 7 -18.93 3.42 13.83
N THR A 8 -19.55 3.58 14.99
CA THR A 8 -19.81 2.49 15.93
C THR A 8 -21.30 2.16 15.87
N TYR A 9 -21.62 0.88 15.72
CA TYR A 9 -22.99 0.37 15.71
C TYR A 9 -23.23 -0.44 16.97
N ASN A 10 -24.35 -0.17 17.62
CA ASN A 10 -24.77 -0.83 18.84
C ASN A 10 -26.21 -1.31 18.74
N LEU A 11 -26.54 -2.39 19.44
CA LEU A 11 -27.89 -2.92 19.53
C LEU A 11 -28.49 -2.56 20.89
N GLU A 12 -29.50 -1.68 20.90
CA GLU A 12 -30.25 -1.30 22.12
C GLU A 12 -31.71 -1.67 21.94
N GLU A 13 -32.22 -2.57 22.78
CA GLU A 13 -33.63 -2.99 22.75
C GLU A 13 -34.12 -3.43 21.35
N GLY A 14 -33.23 -4.07 20.57
CA GLY A 14 -33.51 -4.52 19.21
C GLY A 14 -33.37 -3.43 18.12
N LYS A 15 -32.99 -2.20 18.47
CA LYS A 15 -32.74 -1.10 17.53
C LYS A 15 -31.25 -0.87 17.36
N ILE A 16 -30.84 -0.60 16.11
CA ILE A 16 -29.46 -0.25 15.78
C ILE A 16 -29.25 1.23 16.04
N ILE A 17 -28.40 1.56 17.02
CA ILE A 17 -27.93 2.91 17.31
C ILE A 17 -26.56 3.11 16.66
N LYS A 18 -26.40 4.25 15.96
CA LYS A 18 -25.17 4.59 15.26
C LYS A 18 -24.52 5.80 15.91
N THR A 19 -23.24 5.69 16.25
CA THR A 19 -22.46 6.77 16.83
C THR A 19 -21.31 7.10 15.89
N LYS A 20 -21.28 8.34 15.39
CA LYS A 20 -20.27 8.81 14.43
C LYS A 20 -19.01 9.25 15.17
N LEU A 21 -17.85 8.84 14.67
CA LEU A 21 -16.55 9.36 15.10
C LEU A 21 -16.47 10.87 14.85
N ASP A 22 -16.19 11.63 15.90
CA ASP A 22 -15.82 13.04 15.76
C ASP A 22 -14.34 13.14 15.39
N PRO A 23 -13.99 13.72 14.21
CA PRO A 23 -12.59 13.88 13.82
C PRO A 23 -11.74 14.64 14.85
N LYS A 24 -12.35 15.48 15.70
CA LYS A 24 -11.65 16.20 16.77
C LYS A 24 -11.11 15.28 17.87
N GLN A 25 -11.63 14.05 17.97
CA GLN A 25 -11.18 13.06 18.95
C GLN A 25 -9.97 12.26 18.47
N ILE A 26 -9.56 12.41 17.21
CA ILE A 26 -8.39 11.71 16.67
C ILE A 26 -7.12 12.35 17.23
N ILE A 27 -6.24 11.51 17.76
CA ILE A 27 -4.96 11.95 18.34
C ILE A 27 -3.85 11.60 17.36
N TYR A 28 -3.08 12.61 16.94
CA TYR A 28 -1.92 12.41 16.08
C TYR A 28 -0.63 12.53 16.90
N GLU A 29 0.22 11.50 16.82
CA GLU A 29 1.51 11.44 17.50
C GLU A 29 2.63 11.36 16.44
N LYS A 30 3.56 12.30 16.48
CA LYS A 30 4.74 12.28 15.61
C LYS A 30 5.80 11.37 16.23
N LYS A 31 6.01 10.19 15.65
CA LYS A 31 7.01 9.22 16.10
C LYS A 31 8.40 9.48 15.50
N SER A 32 8.46 9.99 14.27
CA SER A 32 9.69 10.46 13.63
C SER A 32 9.35 11.53 12.58
N GLU A 33 10.35 12.02 11.84
CA GLU A 33 10.12 12.97 10.75
C GLU A 33 9.22 12.41 9.62
N HIS A 34 9.23 11.09 9.44
CA HIS A 34 8.51 10.41 8.36
C HIS A 34 7.37 9.52 8.85
N ILE A 35 7.16 9.42 10.17
CA ILE A 35 6.16 8.53 10.75
C ILE A 35 5.27 9.32 11.70
N THR A 36 3.99 9.39 11.33
CA THR A 36 2.91 9.91 12.17
C THR A 36 1.96 8.76 12.50
N ILE A 37 1.66 8.60 13.78
CA ILE A 37 0.69 7.63 14.28
C ILE A 37 -0.64 8.36 14.51
N ALA A 38 -1.71 7.88 13.90
CA ALA A 38 -3.08 8.31 14.21
C ALA A 38 -3.71 7.30 15.17
N LYS A 39 -4.10 7.75 16.36
CA LYS A 39 -4.88 6.99 17.34
C LYS A 39 -6.33 7.42 17.23
N ILE A 40 -7.20 6.47 16.91
CA ILE A 40 -8.60 6.72 16.59
C ILE A 40 -9.47 6.07 17.68
N PRO A 41 -9.80 6.81 18.76
CA PRO A 41 -10.68 6.29 19.80
C PRO A 41 -12.12 6.24 19.28
N MET A 42 -12.60 5.06 18.93
CA MET A 42 -13.99 4.89 18.46
C MET A 42 -14.97 5.21 19.60
N PRO A 43 -16.02 6.01 19.35
CA PRO A 43 -16.97 6.41 20.37
C PRO A 43 -17.95 5.29 20.71
N ASP A 44 -18.50 5.29 21.93
CA ASP A 44 -19.61 4.42 22.36
C ASP A 44 -19.37 2.91 22.12
N VAL A 45 -18.12 2.44 22.29
CA VAL A 45 -17.77 1.02 22.14
C VAL A 45 -18.15 0.26 23.41
N ARG A 46 -18.88 -0.83 23.25
CA ARG A 46 -19.29 -1.80 24.28
C ARG A 46 -19.23 -3.22 23.71
N GLU A 47 -19.55 -4.21 24.54
CA GLU A 47 -19.61 -5.60 24.09
C GLU A 47 -20.66 -5.76 22.98
N GLY A 48 -20.27 -6.44 21.90
CA GLY A 48 -21.13 -6.63 20.72
C GLY A 48 -21.16 -5.44 19.75
N SER A 49 -20.45 -4.34 20.01
CA SER A 49 -20.35 -3.24 19.04
C SER A 49 -19.72 -3.68 17.74
N VAL A 50 -20.23 -3.15 16.61
CA VAL A 50 -19.59 -3.27 15.30
C VAL A 50 -18.91 -1.94 14.97
N ILE A 51 -17.65 -2.00 14.57
CA ILE A 51 -16.84 -0.83 14.20
C ILE A 51 -16.65 -0.84 12.69
N ASP A 52 -16.95 0.28 12.06
CA ASP A 52 -16.76 0.54 10.63
C ASP A 52 -15.91 1.79 10.46
N PHE A 53 -14.89 1.73 9.62
CA PHE A 53 -14.04 2.88 9.35
C PHE A 53 -13.38 2.80 7.97
N GLU A 54 -13.18 3.96 7.38
CA GLU A 54 -12.61 4.16 6.05
C GLU A 54 -11.62 5.32 6.11
N TYR A 55 -10.49 5.21 5.40
CA TYR A 55 -9.48 6.26 5.31
C TYR A 55 -8.65 6.13 4.04
N GLU A 56 -7.97 7.22 3.68
CA GLU A 56 -7.06 7.27 2.55
C GLU A 56 -5.63 7.65 2.98
N ILE A 57 -4.65 7.02 2.33
CA ILE A 57 -3.23 7.37 2.44
C ILE A 57 -2.73 7.72 1.03
N ILE A 58 -2.26 8.95 0.87
CA ILE A 58 -1.57 9.40 -0.34
C ILE A 58 -0.06 9.36 -0.05
N SER A 59 0.69 8.75 -0.95
CA SER A 59 2.13 8.49 -0.79
C SER A 59 2.81 8.59 -2.16
N ASP A 60 3.94 9.30 -2.21
CA ASP A 60 4.77 9.42 -3.40
C ASP A 60 5.82 8.28 -3.52
N PHE A 61 5.82 7.34 -2.55
CA PHE A 61 6.77 6.24 -2.49
C PHE A 61 6.34 5.06 -3.38
N LEU A 62 6.64 5.15 -4.68
CA LEU A 62 6.30 4.13 -5.68
C LEU A 62 6.98 2.76 -5.41
N PHE A 63 8.17 2.73 -4.79
CA PHE A 63 8.84 1.47 -4.47
C PHE A 63 8.20 0.67 -3.33
N ASN A 64 7.29 1.29 -2.56
CA ASN A 64 6.72 0.69 -1.36
C ASN A 64 5.20 0.59 -1.50
N LEU A 65 4.75 -0.23 -2.45
CA LEU A 65 3.34 -0.59 -2.51
C LEU A 65 3.00 -1.41 -1.27
N GLN A 66 2.03 -0.93 -0.50
CA GLN A 66 1.76 -1.44 0.83
C GLN A 66 1.38 -2.94 0.80
N GLU A 67 2.02 -3.72 1.67
CA GLU A 67 1.66 -5.12 1.84
C GLU A 67 0.27 -5.26 2.50
N TRP A 68 -0.44 -6.32 2.14
CA TRP A 68 -1.75 -6.62 2.70
C TRP A 68 -1.74 -7.98 3.40
N TYR A 69 -2.18 -8.00 4.66
CA TYR A 69 -2.32 -9.20 5.47
C TYR A 69 -3.78 -9.67 5.46
N PHE A 70 -4.02 -10.82 4.84
CA PHE A 70 -5.34 -11.45 4.82
C PHE A 70 -5.65 -12.14 6.15
N GLN A 71 -4.61 -12.67 6.79
CA GLN A 71 -4.70 -13.29 8.12
C GLN A 71 -4.29 -12.31 9.22
N LYS A 72 -5.08 -12.26 10.30
CA LYS A 72 -4.86 -11.39 11.46
C LYS A 72 -4.97 -12.19 12.75
N HIS A 73 -4.69 -11.55 13.88
CA HIS A 73 -4.85 -12.14 15.21
C HIS A 73 -6.32 -12.46 15.58
N LEU A 74 -7.27 -11.77 14.96
CA LEU A 74 -8.70 -12.09 14.99
C LEU A 74 -9.08 -12.86 13.72
N PRO A 75 -10.10 -13.73 13.79
CA PRO A 75 -10.62 -14.41 12.60
C PRO A 75 -11.19 -13.37 11.63
N VAL A 76 -11.01 -13.61 10.33
CA VAL A 76 -11.42 -12.69 9.28
C VAL A 76 -12.40 -13.42 8.37
N MET A 77 -13.67 -13.00 8.40
CA MET A 77 -14.72 -13.60 7.57
C MET A 77 -14.47 -13.36 6.08
N TYR A 78 -14.02 -12.17 5.72
CA TYR A 78 -13.69 -11.79 4.36
C TYR A 78 -12.59 -10.73 4.36
N SER A 79 -11.60 -10.89 3.48
CA SER A 79 -10.54 -9.91 3.25
C SER A 79 -10.29 -9.78 1.76
N GLU A 80 -10.35 -8.56 1.25
CA GLU A 80 -10.09 -8.24 -0.15
C GLU A 80 -8.97 -7.20 -0.22
N TYR A 81 -8.11 -7.35 -1.23
CA TYR A 81 -7.11 -6.38 -1.61
C TYR A 81 -7.15 -6.15 -3.12
N ARG A 82 -7.53 -4.94 -3.52
CA ARG A 82 -7.61 -4.52 -4.91
C ARG A 82 -6.47 -3.55 -5.24
N VAL A 83 -5.68 -3.89 -6.24
CA VAL A 83 -4.56 -3.08 -6.72
C VAL A 83 -4.81 -2.69 -8.16
N ALA A 84 -4.76 -1.39 -8.47
CA ALA A 84 -4.82 -0.87 -9.83
C ALA A 84 -3.45 -0.27 -10.18
N ILE A 85 -2.75 -0.88 -11.13
CA ILE A 85 -1.39 -0.51 -11.52
C ILE A 85 -1.42 0.01 -12.96
N PRO A 86 -0.99 1.27 -13.22
CA PRO A 86 -0.86 1.77 -14.58
C PRO A 86 0.09 0.91 -15.42
N GLU A 87 -0.21 0.71 -16.70
CA GLU A 87 0.57 -0.14 -17.62
C GLU A 87 2.06 0.21 -17.75
N CYS A 88 2.46 1.42 -17.38
CA CYS A 88 3.85 1.85 -17.38
C CYS A 88 4.67 1.33 -16.19
N PHE A 89 4.04 0.73 -15.18
CA PHE A 89 4.72 0.13 -14.02
C PHE A 89 4.66 -1.40 -14.05
N PHE A 90 5.81 -2.02 -13.81
CA PHE A 90 5.94 -3.47 -13.75
C PHE A 90 6.21 -3.90 -12.32
N TYR A 91 5.17 -4.32 -11.61
CA TYR A 91 5.30 -4.90 -10.28
C TYR A 91 5.18 -6.42 -10.30
N LYS A 92 6.05 -7.07 -9.53
CA LYS A 92 5.99 -8.50 -9.24
C LYS A 92 5.24 -8.75 -7.93
N PRO A 93 4.09 -9.46 -7.95
CA PRO A 93 3.45 -9.89 -6.72
C PRO A 93 4.24 -11.04 -6.08
N ALA A 94 4.39 -10.98 -4.76
CA ALA A 94 4.96 -12.01 -3.91
C ALA A 94 3.93 -12.40 -2.85
N THR A 95 3.43 -13.63 -2.91
CA THR A 95 2.52 -14.19 -1.92
C THR A 95 3.29 -14.95 -0.85
N PHE A 96 2.82 -14.84 0.40
CA PHE A 96 3.40 -15.50 1.56
C PHE A 96 2.31 -16.18 2.36
N GLY A 97 2.69 -17.12 3.22
CA GLY A 97 1.78 -17.92 4.03
C GLY A 97 1.18 -19.10 3.28
N TYR A 98 0.26 -19.80 3.95
CA TYR A 98 -0.27 -21.10 3.50
C TYR A 98 -1.69 -21.02 2.94
N LEU A 99 -2.43 -19.94 3.20
CA LEU A 99 -3.78 -19.78 2.66
C LEU A 99 -3.72 -19.52 1.15
N GLY A 100 -4.51 -20.30 0.40
CA GLY A 100 -4.77 -20.02 -1.00
C GLY A 100 -5.61 -18.74 -1.13
N LEU A 101 -5.18 -17.84 -2.00
CA LEU A 101 -5.90 -16.60 -2.28
C LEU A 101 -6.69 -16.75 -3.59
N GLY A 102 -7.95 -16.33 -3.58
CA GLY A 102 -8.68 -16.06 -4.81
C GLY A 102 -8.01 -14.89 -5.54
N HIS A 103 -8.00 -14.94 -6.87
CA HIS A 103 -7.37 -13.91 -7.69
C HIS A 103 -8.14 -13.69 -8.99
N GLU A 104 -8.51 -12.44 -9.22
CA GLU A 104 -9.19 -11.99 -10.43
C GLU A 104 -8.45 -10.79 -11.02
N THR A 105 -8.48 -10.67 -12.34
CA THR A 105 -7.85 -9.55 -13.06
C THR A 105 -8.81 -8.90 -14.02
N SER A 106 -8.75 -7.57 -14.12
CA SER A 106 -9.45 -6.77 -15.11
C SER A 106 -8.55 -5.64 -15.63
N SER A 107 -8.99 -4.97 -16.69
CA SER A 107 -8.35 -3.76 -17.21
C SER A 107 -9.32 -2.59 -17.09
N LEU A 108 -8.82 -1.44 -16.63
CA LEU A 108 -9.59 -0.22 -16.48
C LEU A 108 -8.95 0.89 -17.33
N PRO A 109 -9.63 1.37 -18.38
CA PRO A 109 -9.12 2.48 -19.18
C PRO A 109 -9.10 3.76 -18.33
N ARG A 110 -8.00 4.51 -18.46
CA ARG A 110 -7.76 5.77 -17.77
C ARG A 110 -7.27 6.83 -18.75
N THR A 111 -7.30 8.06 -18.27
CA THR A 111 -6.82 9.21 -19.01
C THR A 111 -6.15 10.15 -18.02
N VAL A 112 -4.92 10.55 -18.33
CA VAL A 112 -4.14 11.52 -17.55
C VAL A 112 -3.83 12.73 -18.41
N ARG A 113 -3.91 13.91 -17.80
CA ARG A 113 -3.48 15.15 -18.44
C ARG A 113 -2.07 15.48 -17.98
N LEU A 114 -1.14 15.49 -18.93
CA LEU A 114 0.25 15.85 -18.72
C LEU A 114 0.44 17.32 -19.12
N THR A 115 1.15 18.07 -18.30
CA THR A 115 1.52 19.45 -18.59
C THR A 115 3.03 19.54 -18.77
N TYR A 116 3.46 19.96 -19.95
CA TYR A 116 4.86 20.18 -20.29
C TYR A 116 5.15 21.69 -20.29
N ILE A 117 6.23 22.08 -19.61
CA ILE A 117 6.72 23.46 -19.60
C ILE A 117 8.02 23.48 -20.39
N GLN A 118 7.99 24.08 -21.58
CA GLN A 118 9.19 24.30 -22.38
C GLN A 118 9.84 25.60 -21.93
N LYS A 119 11.01 25.51 -21.28
CA LYS A 119 11.84 26.68 -20.96
C LYS A 119 12.56 27.14 -22.22
N ALA A 120 12.63 28.46 -22.42
CA ALA A 120 13.36 29.05 -23.54
C ALA A 120 14.87 28.90 -23.35
N GLU A 121 15.44 27.80 -23.80
CA GLU A 121 16.89 27.62 -23.92
C GLU A 121 17.29 27.79 -25.40
N GLY A 122 17.83 28.96 -25.74
CA GLY A 122 18.34 29.29 -27.08
C GLY A 122 17.67 30.50 -27.73
N VAL A 123 18.27 30.99 -28.81
CA VAL A 123 17.75 32.14 -29.57
C VAL A 123 16.57 31.68 -30.42
N GLY A 124 15.38 32.25 -30.18
CA GLY A 124 14.16 31.99 -30.96
C GLY A 124 13.19 30.97 -30.36
N VAL A 125 13.46 30.40 -29.18
CA VAL A 125 12.53 29.51 -28.47
C VAL A 125 11.62 30.34 -27.59
N THR A 126 10.30 30.24 -27.78
CA THR A 126 9.30 30.91 -26.92
C THR A 126 8.90 29.98 -25.78
N GLU A 127 8.82 30.50 -24.56
CA GLU A 127 8.29 29.75 -23.42
C GLU A 127 6.82 29.41 -23.64
N GLY A 128 6.48 28.12 -23.54
CA GLY A 128 5.15 27.62 -23.85
C GLY A 128 4.73 26.52 -22.88
N ARG A 129 3.49 26.59 -22.42
CA ARG A 129 2.83 25.52 -21.65
C ARG A 129 2.01 24.68 -22.62
N TYR A 130 2.34 23.39 -22.71
CA TYR A 130 1.64 22.43 -23.56
C TYR A 130 0.89 21.43 -22.69
N GLU A 131 -0.38 21.20 -23.00
CA GLU A 131 -1.19 20.18 -22.35
C GLU A 131 -1.40 19.02 -23.32
N HIS A 132 -1.17 17.82 -22.84
CA HIS A 132 -1.33 16.58 -23.61
C HIS A 132 -2.16 15.60 -22.81
N GLU A 133 -3.09 14.93 -23.49
CA GLU A 133 -3.94 13.93 -22.88
C GLU A 133 -3.43 12.55 -23.27
N GLU A 134 -2.94 11.80 -22.28
CA GLU A 134 -2.47 10.44 -22.47
C GLU A 134 -3.50 9.43 -21.97
N LYS A 135 -3.78 8.45 -22.81
CA LYS A 135 -4.65 7.32 -22.46
C LYS A 135 -3.79 6.13 -22.12
N TYR A 136 -4.14 5.46 -21.03
CA TYR A 136 -3.43 4.29 -20.54
C TYR A 136 -4.42 3.34 -19.87
N GLN A 137 -4.00 2.11 -19.61
CA GLN A 137 -4.83 1.14 -18.88
C GLN A 137 -4.23 0.85 -17.52
N ASP A 138 -5.08 0.82 -16.49
CA ASP A 138 -4.73 0.20 -15.21
C ASP A 138 -4.96 -1.31 -15.33
N LYS A 139 -3.94 -2.10 -15.03
CA LYS A 139 -4.12 -3.51 -14.70
C LYS A 139 -4.65 -3.60 -13.27
N VAL A 140 -5.88 -4.07 -13.13
CA VAL A 140 -6.53 -4.23 -11.83
C VAL A 140 -6.46 -5.70 -11.42
N SER A 141 -5.79 -5.97 -10.31
CA SER A 141 -5.74 -7.29 -9.67
C SER A 141 -6.48 -7.25 -8.34
N THR A 142 -7.45 -8.14 -8.17
CA THR A 142 -8.20 -8.32 -6.92
C THR A 142 -7.80 -9.65 -6.30
N PHE A 143 -7.30 -9.61 -5.08
CA PHE A 143 -6.96 -10.77 -4.27
C PHE A 143 -7.93 -10.85 -3.10
N TYR A 144 -8.44 -12.04 -2.80
CA TYR A 144 -9.38 -12.20 -1.69
C TYR A 144 -9.27 -13.54 -0.97
N ALA A 145 -9.72 -13.56 0.27
CA ALA A 145 -9.80 -14.75 1.11
C ALA A 145 -11.06 -14.69 2.00
N SER A 146 -11.71 -15.83 2.16
CA SER A 146 -12.92 -15.99 2.99
C SER A 146 -12.65 -16.99 4.12
N GLU A 147 -13.35 -16.83 5.24
CA GLU A 147 -13.27 -17.73 6.41
C GLU A 147 -11.84 -17.97 6.92
N VAL A 148 -11.05 -16.90 6.99
CA VAL A 148 -9.64 -16.95 7.38
C VAL A 148 -9.53 -17.11 8.91
N PRO A 149 -8.87 -18.17 9.41
CA PRO A 149 -8.75 -18.40 10.84
C PRO A 149 -7.79 -17.39 11.49
N ALA A 150 -8.06 -17.08 12.76
CA ALA A 150 -7.18 -16.28 13.60
C ALA A 150 -5.77 -16.88 13.65
N PHE A 151 -4.75 -16.05 13.43
CA PHE A 151 -3.36 -16.43 13.64
C PHE A 151 -3.07 -16.53 15.13
N LYS A 152 -2.63 -17.72 15.57
CA LYS A 152 -2.24 -17.97 16.95
C LYS A 152 -0.72 -17.84 17.08
N PRO A 153 -0.20 -16.83 17.79
CA PRO A 153 1.25 -16.71 18.00
C PRO A 153 1.74 -17.81 18.96
N GLU A 154 2.74 -18.57 18.53
CA GLU A 154 3.38 -19.58 19.39
C GLU A 154 4.65 -19.03 20.04
N ARG A 155 4.95 -19.51 21.25
CA ARG A 155 5.97 -18.94 22.16
C ARG A 155 7.40 -18.93 21.60
N PHE A 156 7.70 -19.80 20.63
CA PHE A 156 9.03 -19.92 20.02
C PHE A 156 9.08 -19.46 18.56
N LEU A 157 7.99 -18.87 18.05
CA LEU A 157 7.88 -18.49 16.65
C LEU A 157 8.51 -17.12 16.43
N ARG A 158 9.80 -17.10 16.08
CA ARG A 158 10.63 -15.89 15.98
C ARG A 158 10.23 -14.94 14.85
N ALA A 159 9.60 -15.44 13.79
CA ALA A 159 9.25 -14.67 12.60
C ALA A 159 7.77 -14.86 12.21
N GLN A 160 6.85 -14.45 13.08
CA GLN A 160 5.39 -14.57 12.87
C GLN A 160 4.92 -14.06 11.51
N LYS A 161 5.50 -12.95 11.05
CA LYS A 161 5.20 -12.35 9.74
C LYS A 161 5.45 -13.25 8.54
N ASN A 162 6.33 -14.25 8.66
CA ASN A 162 6.63 -15.17 7.57
C ASN A 162 5.54 -16.23 7.38
N TYR A 163 4.73 -16.47 8.40
CA TYR A 163 3.67 -17.48 8.39
C TYR A 163 2.29 -16.88 8.12
N LEU A 164 2.14 -15.57 8.33
CA LEU A 164 0.91 -14.87 8.01
C LEU A 164 0.70 -14.83 6.50
N SER A 165 -0.52 -15.18 6.07
CA SER A 165 -0.91 -15.03 4.69
C SER A 165 -1.03 -13.56 4.31
N ARG A 166 -0.15 -13.15 3.39
CA ARG A 166 -0.04 -11.77 2.90
C ARG A 166 0.43 -11.72 1.46
N ILE A 167 0.22 -10.57 0.83
CA ILE A 167 0.77 -10.25 -0.48
C ILE A 167 1.60 -8.96 -0.40
N ALA A 168 2.73 -8.96 -1.08
CA ALA A 168 3.60 -7.80 -1.27
C ALA A 168 3.91 -7.63 -2.75
N PHE A 169 4.38 -6.45 -3.14
CA PHE A 169 4.71 -6.13 -4.52
C PHE A 169 6.09 -5.51 -4.59
N GLU A 170 6.88 -5.94 -5.56
CA GLU A 170 8.20 -5.40 -5.84
C GLU A 170 8.20 -4.72 -7.20
N LEU A 171 8.71 -3.49 -7.28
CA LEU A 171 8.83 -2.78 -8.54
C LEU A 171 10.02 -3.32 -9.34
N GLU A 172 9.75 -4.04 -10.43
CA GLU A 172 10.77 -4.58 -11.34
C GLU A 172 11.29 -3.50 -12.30
N GLY A 173 10.41 -2.63 -12.77
CA GLY A 173 10.77 -1.63 -13.77
C GLY A 173 9.64 -0.66 -14.13
N THR A 174 9.98 0.33 -14.94
CA THR A 174 9.04 1.27 -15.55
C THR A 174 9.28 1.42 -17.05
N ARG A 175 8.21 1.67 -17.80
CA ARG A 175 8.24 2.03 -19.22
C ARG A 175 7.20 3.12 -19.48
N PHE A 176 7.64 4.38 -19.43
CA PHE A 176 6.79 5.52 -19.79
C PHE A 176 6.73 5.69 -21.32
N PRO A 177 5.71 6.38 -21.85
CA PRO A 177 5.69 6.80 -23.25
C PRO A 177 7.01 7.49 -23.64
N ASP A 178 7.48 7.21 -24.86
CA ASP A 178 8.74 7.74 -25.41
C ASP A 178 10.02 7.45 -24.60
N SER A 179 9.94 6.55 -23.61
CA SER A 179 11.08 6.10 -22.82
C SER A 179 11.36 4.60 -23.04
N GLY A 180 12.64 4.24 -22.96
CA GLY A 180 13.04 2.84 -22.88
C GLY A 180 12.58 2.19 -21.58
N TYR A 181 12.54 0.85 -21.56
CA TYR A 181 12.34 0.12 -20.32
C TYR A 181 13.49 0.39 -19.35
N LYS A 182 13.16 0.80 -18.13
CA LYS A 182 14.10 1.02 -17.04
C LYS A 182 13.85 -0.03 -15.96
N ALA A 183 14.80 -0.94 -15.79
CA ALA A 183 14.80 -1.91 -14.71
C ALA A 183 15.21 -1.27 -13.38
N TYR A 184 14.56 -1.67 -12.30
CA TYR A 184 14.91 -1.35 -10.92
C TYR A 184 15.27 -2.58 -10.09
N SER A 185 14.75 -3.75 -10.46
CA SER A 185 15.15 -5.02 -9.88
C SER A 185 15.87 -5.83 -10.96
N SER A 186 17.20 -5.98 -10.80
CA SER A 186 18.00 -7.18 -11.15
C SER A 186 19.49 -6.87 -11.41
N SER A 187 20.29 -6.77 -10.34
CA SER A 187 21.55 -7.53 -10.25
C SER A 187 22.09 -7.51 -8.82
N TRP A 188 22.68 -8.63 -8.37
CA TRP A 188 23.50 -8.66 -7.14
C TRP A 188 24.68 -7.67 -7.19
N LYS A 189 25.07 -7.18 -8.38
CA LYS A 189 26.10 -6.15 -8.54
C LYS A 189 25.63 -4.78 -8.01
N ASP A 190 24.34 -4.47 -8.06
CA ASP A 190 23.80 -3.19 -7.55
C ASP A 190 23.62 -3.21 -6.02
N VAL A 191 23.38 -4.38 -5.44
CA VAL A 191 23.28 -4.58 -3.97
C VAL A 191 24.61 -4.28 -3.25
N LEU A 192 25.75 -4.43 -3.94
CA LEU A 192 27.09 -4.24 -3.35
C LEU A 192 27.51 -2.76 -3.20
N ILE A 193 26.74 -1.80 -3.71
CA ILE A 193 27.04 -0.36 -3.54
C ILE A 193 26.49 0.17 -2.20
N PHE A 194 25.59 -0.57 -1.54
CA PHE A 194 24.99 -0.17 -0.26
C PHE A 194 25.63 -0.82 0.98
N CYS A 195 26.81 -1.44 0.83
CA CYS A 195 27.68 -1.78 1.95
C CYS A 195 28.82 -0.76 1.99
N PRO A 196 28.94 0.09 3.02
CA PRO A 196 30.07 0.99 3.13
C PRO A 196 31.33 0.13 3.15
N LYS A 197 32.24 0.35 2.19
CA LYS A 197 33.60 -0.18 2.26
C LYS A 197 34.26 0.42 3.51
N GLY A 198 34.20 -0.29 4.63
CA GLY A 198 34.67 0.24 5.90
C GLY A 198 34.75 -0.75 7.06
N VAL A 199 34.67 -2.06 6.83
CA VAL A 199 35.01 -3.05 7.86
C VAL A 199 35.98 -4.06 7.28
N SER A 200 37.27 -3.81 7.50
CA SER A 200 38.33 -4.79 7.38
C SER A 200 38.14 -5.87 8.44
N MET A 201 37.76 -7.08 8.01
CA MET A 201 37.99 -8.27 8.83
C MET A 201 39.39 -8.80 8.52
N GLU A 202 40.35 -8.46 9.38
CA GLU A 202 41.57 -9.25 9.55
C GLU A 202 41.16 -10.67 9.96
N ARG A 203 41.69 -11.67 9.25
CA ARG A 203 41.62 -13.06 9.70
C ARG A 203 42.83 -13.30 10.59
N ASP A 204 42.60 -13.48 11.87
CA ASP A 204 43.56 -14.17 12.71
C ASP A 204 43.64 -15.66 12.31
N LYS A 205 44.86 -16.18 12.37
CA LYS A 205 45.34 -17.47 11.88
C LYS A 205 44.60 -18.68 12.44
#